data_AF-A0A916UGR7-F1
#
_entry.id   AF-A0A916UGR7-F1
#
_cell.length_a   1.000
_cell.length_b   1.000
_cell.length_c   1.000
_cell.angle_alpha   90.00
_cell.angle_beta   90.00
_cell.angle_gamma   90.00
#
_symmetry.space_group_name_H-M   'P 1'
#
loop_
_entity.id
_entity.type
_entity.pdbx_description
1 polymer ?
#
loop_
_entity_poly.entity_id
_entity_poly.type
_entity_poly.pdbx_seq_one_letter_code
_entity_poly.pdbx_strand_id
1 'polypeptide(L)' 'MEALARWWDGVELWIAGLPFVPQALLVVAVMVPVCFGLASVLDRVLGATYNWLDSKRRRDSVASQGTSQGEGNL' A
#
# COMPACT_ATOMS: atom_id res chain seq x y z
N MET A 1 4.22 -3.75 26.40
CA MET A 1 3.72 -4.85 25.55
C MET A 1 2.51 -5.55 26.18
N GLU A 2 2.48 -5.78 27.50
CA GLU A 2 1.35 -6.48 28.17
C GLU A 2 0.01 -5.75 28.12
N ALA A 3 0.00 -4.41 28.16
CA ALA A 3 -1.25 -3.65 28.13
C ALA A 3 -2.05 -3.88 26.83
N LEU A 4 -1.34 -3.97 25.70
CA LEU A 4 -1.91 -4.29 24.39
C LEU A 4 -2.38 -5.74 24.33
N ALA A 5 -1.60 -6.67 24.88
CA ALA A 5 -1.97 -8.09 24.93
C ALA A 5 -3.22 -8.32 25.80
N ARG A 6 -3.35 -7.65 26.95
CA ARG A 6 -4.53 -7.75 27.82
C ARG A 6 -5.78 -7.13 27.21
N TRP A 7 -5.63 -6.04 26.47
CA TRP A 7 -6.75 -5.45 25.73
C TRP A 7 -7.20 -6.37 24.60
N TRP A 8 -6.25 -6.93 23.85
CA TRP A 8 -6.52 -7.89 22.78
C TRP A 8 -7.16 -9.18 23.28
N ASP A 9 -6.72 -9.72 24.42
CA ASP A 9 -7.31 -10.89 25.09
C ASP A 9 -8.80 -10.65 25.45
N GLY A 10 -9.14 -9.44 25.92
CA GLY A 10 -10.54 -9.05 26.14
C GLY A 10 -11.36 -8.96 24.86
N VAL A 11 -10.75 -8.53 23.74
CA VAL A 11 -11.37 -8.53 22.42
C VAL A 11 -11.59 -9.95 21.91
N GLU A 12 -10.61 -10.85 22.08
CA GLU A 12 -10.74 -12.27 21.72
C GLU A 12 -11.88 -12.94 22.50
N LEU A 13 -11.97 -12.70 23.80
CA LEU A 13 -13.08 -13.21 24.64
C LEU A 13 -14.44 -12.66 24.21
N TRP A 14 -14.52 -11.39 23.84
CA TRP A 14 -15.75 -10.80 23.32
C TRP A 14 -16.17 -11.49 22.01
N ILE A 15 -15.26 -11.61 21.04
CA ILE A 15 -15.55 -12.23 19.74
C ILE A 15 -15.88 -13.72 19.87
N ALA A 16 -15.16 -14.45 20.74
CA ALA A 16 -15.39 -15.87 20.98
C ALA A 16 -16.70 -16.14 21.74
N GLY A 17 -17.18 -15.15 22.51
CA GLY A 17 -18.48 -15.20 23.19
C GLY A 17 -19.69 -14.96 22.27
N LEU A 18 -19.49 -14.54 21.01
CA LEU A 18 -20.57 -14.34 20.06
C LEU A 18 -21.07 -15.67 19.45
N PRO A 19 -22.37 -15.80 19.16
CA PRO A 19 -22.88 -16.91 18.35
C PRO A 19 -22.41 -16.81 16.88
N PHE A 20 -22.50 -17.92 16.14
CA PHE A 20 -21.91 -18.06 14.80
C PHE A 20 -22.25 -16.94 13.80
N VAL A 21 -23.52 -16.51 13.74
CA VAL A 21 -24.00 -15.52 12.76
C VAL A 21 -23.31 -14.15 12.93
N PRO A 22 -23.38 -13.48 14.10
CA PRO A 22 -22.70 -12.20 14.28
C PRO A 22 -21.16 -12.32 14.26
N GLN A 23 -20.57 -13.46 14.65
CA GLN A 23 -19.13 -13.72 14.53
C GLN A 23 -18.69 -13.71 13.05
N ALA A 24 -19.39 -14.44 12.19
CA ALA A 24 -19.09 -14.49 10.76
C ALA A 24 -19.29 -13.12 10.09
N LEU A 25 -20.32 -12.38 10.46
CA LEU A 25 -20.54 -11.02 9.96
C LEU A 25 -19.43 -10.06 10.36
N LEU A 26 -18.97 -10.12 11.63
CA LEU A 26 -17.82 -9.32 12.09
C LEU A 26 -16.55 -9.65 11.31
N VAL A 27 -16.28 -10.95 11.11
CA VAL A 27 -15.12 -11.40 10.33
C VAL A 27 -15.20 -10.86 8.90
N VAL A 28 -16.33 -10.99 8.21
CA VAL A 28 -16.48 -10.46 6.85
C VAL A 28 -16.35 -8.93 6.85
N ALA A 29 -17.02 -8.25 7.78
CA ALA A 29 -17.00 -6.79 7.89
C ALA A 29 -15.62 -6.21 8.19
N VAL A 30 -14.74 -6.96 8.87
CA VAL A 30 -13.35 -6.56 9.13
C VAL A 30 -12.41 -7.04 8.02
N MET A 31 -12.55 -8.28 7.57
CA MET A 31 -11.63 -8.89 6.61
C MET A 31 -11.74 -8.27 5.22
N VAL A 32 -12.95 -7.89 4.77
CA VAL A 32 -13.17 -7.21 3.49
C VAL A 32 -12.41 -5.87 3.41
N PRO A 33 -12.60 -4.91 4.34
CA PRO A 33 -11.85 -3.66 4.30
C PRO A 33 -10.36 -3.85 4.58
N VAL A 34 -9.95 -4.85 5.37
CA VAL A 34 -8.52 -5.17 5.56
C VAL A 34 -7.90 -5.62 4.24
N CYS A 35 -8.54 -6.54 3.53
CA CYS A 35 -8.08 -7.01 2.22
C CYS A 35 -8.05 -5.87 1.21
N PHE A 36 -9.12 -5.07 1.14
CA PHE A 36 -9.19 -3.91 0.27
C PHE A 36 -8.12 -2.86 0.61
N GLY A 37 -7.88 -2.62 1.89
CA GLY A 37 -6.83 -1.73 2.38
C GLY A 37 -5.45 -2.22 1.98
N LEU A 38 -5.18 -3.52 2.13
CA LEU A 38 -3.89 -4.11 1.76
C LEU A 38 -3.66 -4.06 0.25
N ALA A 39 -4.68 -4.40 -0.55
CA ALA A 39 -4.64 -4.25 -2.00
C ALA A 39 -4.40 -2.79 -2.41
N SER A 40 -5.13 -1.85 -1.82
CA SER A 40 -4.96 -0.42 -2.07
C SER A 40 -3.56 0.09 -1.70
N VAL A 41 -2.95 -0.44 -0.63
CA VAL A 41 -1.58 -0.11 -0.25
C VAL A 41 -0.59 -0.65 -1.28
N LEU A 42 -0.76 -1.91 -1.69
CA LEU A 42 0.07 -2.51 -2.74
C LEU A 42 -0.04 -1.69 -4.04
N ASP A 43 -1.24 -1.40 -4.50
CA ASP A 43 -1.48 -0.61 -5.72
C ASP A 43 -0.86 0.80 -5.63
N ARG A 44 -0.94 1.44 -4.46
CA ARG A 44 -0.27 2.73 -4.22
C ARG A 44 1.26 2.60 -4.27
N VAL A 45 1.82 1.55 -3.69
CA VAL A 45 3.26 1.28 -3.73
C VAL A 45 3.72 1.04 -5.17
N LEU A 46 2.97 0.26 -5.96
CA LEU A 46 3.25 0.06 -7.38
C LEU A 46 3.19 1.38 -8.16
N GLY A 47 2.13 2.17 -7.97
CA GLY A 47 1.97 3.47 -8.63
C GLY A 47 3.08 4.46 -8.29
N ALA A 48 3.46 4.56 -7.00
CA ALA A 48 4.56 5.40 -6.54
C ALA A 48 5.90 4.97 -7.15
N THR A 49 6.14 3.65 -7.23
CA THR A 49 7.37 3.09 -7.82
C THR A 49 7.45 3.38 -9.31
N TYR A 50 6.35 3.22 -10.05
CA TYR A 50 6.30 3.48 -11.49
C TYR A 50 6.53 4.96 -11.82
N ASN A 51 5.88 5.87 -11.10
CA ASN A 51 6.05 7.31 -11.30
C ASN A 51 7.50 7.78 -11.02
N TRP A 52 8.13 7.18 -10.02
CA TRP A 52 9.53 7.43 -9.71
C TRP A 52 10.46 6.99 -10.84
N LEU A 53 10.15 5.86 -11.50
CA LEU A 53 10.94 5.34 -12.62
C LEU A 53 10.79 6.19 -13.89
N ASP A 54 9.56 6.61 -14.24
CA ASP A 54 9.32 7.50 -15.40
C ASP A 54 10.04 8.84 -15.23
N SER A 55 10.03 9.37 -14.00
CA SER A 55 10.75 10.60 -13.64
C SER A 55 12.28 10.49 -13.78
N LYS A 56 12.83 9.27 -13.78
CA LYS A 56 14.26 9.04 -14.01
C LYS A 56 14.56 9.01 -15.52
N ARG A 57 13.72 8.32 -16.29
CA ARG A 57 13.85 8.18 -17.74
C ARG A 57 13.75 9.51 -18.49
N ARG A 58 12.93 10.47 -17.99
CA ARG A 58 12.85 11.82 -18.57
C ARG A 58 14.14 12.62 -18.41
N ARG A 59 14.89 12.43 -17.33
CA ARG A 59 16.14 13.17 -17.08
C ARG A 59 17.25 12.73 -18.04
N ASP A 60 17.29 11.44 -18.33
CA ASP A 60 18.29 10.86 -19.24
C ASP A 60 18.07 11.33 -20.69
N SER A 61 16.81 11.41 -21.16
CA SER A 61 16.48 11.92 -22.50
C SER A 61 16.85 13.38 -22.71
N VAL A 62 16.67 14.23 -21.68
CA VAL A 62 17.00 15.66 -21.75
C VAL A 62 18.52 15.86 -21.74
N ALA A 63 19.26 15.06 -20.96
CA ALA A 63 20.71 15.08 -20.95
C ALA A 63 21.31 14.69 -22.32
N SER A 64 20.77 13.67 -22.98
CA SER A 64 21.22 13.24 -24.32
C SER A 64 20.83 14.20 -25.45
N GLN A 65 19.74 14.97 -25.28
CA GLN A 65 19.31 15.94 -26.30
C GLN A 65 20.15 17.24 -26.24
N GLY A 66 20.56 17.66 -25.05
CA GLY A 66 21.40 18.85 -24.87
C GLY A 66 22.83 18.72 -25.43
N THR A 67 23.40 17.51 -25.44
CA THR A 67 24.75 17.29 -26.00
C THR A 67 24.74 17.27 -27.52
N SER A 68 23.72 16.67 -28.16
CA SER A 68 23.64 16.59 -29.62
C SER A 68 23.30 17.94 -30.29
N GLN A 69 22.68 18.88 -29.57
CA GLN A 69 22.37 20.22 -30.10
C GLN A 69 23.58 21.18 -30.07
N GLY A 70 24.58 20.91 -29.22
CA GLY A 70 25.80 21.74 -29.12
C GLY A 70 26.88 21.40 -30.16
N GLU A 71 26.91 20.17 -30.68
CA GLU A 71 27.92 19.71 -31.65
C GLU A 71 27.60 20.03 -33.11
N GLY A 72 26.36 20.44 -33.44
CA GLY A 72 25.95 20.81 -34.79
C GLY A 72 26.11 22.30 -35.15
N ASN A 73 26.66 23.11 -34.25
CA ASN A 73 26.78 24.56 -34.41
C ASN A 73 28.25 25.06 -34.38
N LEU A 74 29.20 24.18 -34.70
CA LEU A 74 30.63 24.47 -34.86
C LEU A 74 31.10 24.01 -36.24
#